data_AF-A0A938EUT4-F1
#
_entry.id   AF-A0A938EUT4-F1
#
_cell.length_a   1.000
_cell.length_b   1.000
_cell.length_c   1.000
_cell.angle_alpha   90.00
_cell.angle_beta   90.00
_cell.angle_gamma   90.00
#
_symmetry.space_group_name_H-M   'P 1'
#
loop_
_entity.id
_entity.type
_entity.pdbx_description
1 polymer ?
#
loop_
_entity_poly.entity_id
_entity_poly.type
_entity_poly.pdbx_seq_one_letter_code
_entity_poly.pdbx_strand_id
1 'polypeptide(L)'
;MTHQVFICYSTQDKAVAEEVCATLEKRHIECWIAPRDVLPGMEWAESIVDALDGCSVLVLVLSSSSNTSPQVIREVGRAASNGTPIIPLRIDDVSLSKSMD
;
A
#
# COMPACT_ATOMS: atom_id res chain seq x y z
N MET A 1 14.17 9.18 -11.45
CA MET A 1 12.93 8.43 -11.21
C MET A 1 13.16 7.66 -9.92
N THR A 2 12.73 8.24 -8.81
CA THR A 2 12.81 7.62 -7.50
C THR A 2 11.79 6.48 -7.47
N HIS A 3 12.28 5.25 -7.31
CA HIS A 3 11.43 4.06 -7.30
C HIS A 3 10.72 4.01 -5.94
N GLN A 4 9.55 4.64 -5.84
CA GLN A 4 8.76 4.59 -4.60
C GLN A 4 7.95 3.31 -4.51
N VAL A 5 8.03 2.67 -3.35
CA VAL A 5 7.17 1.56 -2.94
C VAL A 5 5.93 2.13 -2.27
N PHE A 6 4.75 1.83 -2.79
CA PHE A 6 3.49 2.16 -2.11
C PHE A 6 3.14 1.07 -1.11
N ILE A 7 2.96 1.41 0.17
CA ILE A 7 2.57 0.45 1.20
C ILE A 7 1.05 0.53 1.42
N CYS A 8 0.35 -0.49 0.92
CA CYS A 8 -1.10 -0.64 1.03
C CYS A 8 -1.44 -1.57 2.20
N TYR A 9 -2.21 -1.08 3.17
CA TYR A 9 -2.51 -1.82 4.40
C TYR A 9 -3.85 -1.40 4.99
N SER A 10 -4.45 -2.25 5.83
CA SER A 10 -5.61 -1.86 6.64
C SER A 10 -5.15 -1.08 7.86
N THR A 11 -5.93 -0.12 8.36
CA THR A 11 -5.58 0.65 9.57
C THR A 11 -5.30 -0.23 10.80
N GLN A 12 -5.88 -1.43 10.85
CA GLN A 12 -5.64 -2.44 11.90
C GLN A 12 -4.23 -3.03 11.84
N ASP A 13 -3.60 -3.02 10.67
CA ASP A 13 -2.27 -3.60 10.40
C ASP A 13 -1.17 -2.53 10.39
N LYS A 14 -1.47 -1.34 10.91
CA LYS A 14 -0.56 -0.18 10.87
C LYS A 14 0.83 -0.47 11.42
N ALA A 15 0.92 -1.18 12.54
CA ALA A 15 2.21 -1.47 13.17
C ALA A 15 3.12 -2.28 12.24
N VAL A 16 2.56 -3.28 11.55
CA VAL A 16 3.28 -4.08 10.55
C VAL A 16 3.69 -3.22 9.36
N ALA A 17 2.77 -2.41 8.84
CA ALA A 17 3.05 -1.54 7.69
C ALA A 17 4.19 -0.54 7.97
N GLU A 18 4.22 0.04 9.18
CA GLU A 18 5.29 0.91 9.64
C GLU A 18 6.63 0.16 9.77
N GLU A 19 6.64 -1.09 10.24
CA GLU A 19 7.85 -1.92 10.31
C GLU A 19 8.39 -2.27 8.92
N VAL A 20 7.50 -2.61 7.98
CA VAL A 20 7.85 -2.84 6.57
C VAL A 20 8.47 -1.60 5.96
N CYS A 21 7.83 -0.44 6.15
CA CYS A 21 8.32 0.85 5.69
C CYS A 21 9.73 1.13 6.22
N ALA A 22 9.92 1.05 7.53
CA ALA A 22 11.21 1.29 8.17
C ALA A 22 12.29 0.29 7.69
N THR A 23 11.92 -0.96 7.43
CA THR A 23 12.84 -2.00 6.96
C THR A 23 13.30 -1.75 5.52
N LEU A 24 12.40 -1.31 4.64
CA LEU A 24 12.72 -0.94 3.27
C LEU A 24 13.58 0.33 3.21
N GLU A 25 13.23 1.36 3.99
CA GLU A 25 13.96 2.63 4.04
C GLU A 25 15.37 2.47 4.62
N LYS A 26 15.56 1.58 5.60
CA LYS A 26 16.90 1.19 6.10
C LYS A 26 17.80 0.60 5.00
N ARG A 27 17.20 0.10 3.90
CA ARG A 27 17.91 -0.41 2.72
C ARG A 27 17.95 0.60 1.57
N HIS A 28 17.67 1.87 1.85
CA HIS A 28 17.62 2.96 0.88
C HIS A 28 16.55 2.80 -0.21
N ILE A 29 15.45 2.10 0.12
CA ILE A 29 14.27 2.00 -0.74
C ILE A 29 13.24 3.01 -0.24
N GLU A 30 12.88 3.98 -1.09
CA GLU A 30 11.89 5.00 -0.75
C GLU A 30 10.50 4.39 -0.67
N CYS A 31 9.77 4.72 0.39
CA CYS A 31 8.42 4.22 0.63
C CYS A 31 7.45 5.38 0.77
N TRP A 32 6.22 5.15 0.31
CA TRP A 32 5.07 6.01 0.55
C TRP A 32 4.07 5.25 1.42
N ILE A 33 3.67 5.85 2.55
CA ILE A 33 2.71 5.29 3.50
C ILE A 33 1.81 6.40 4.08
N ALA A 34 0.50 6.23 3.99
CA ALA A 34 -0.46 7.10 4.68
C ALA A 34 -0.53 6.75 6.18
N PRO A 35 -0.77 7.71 7.10
CA PRO A 35 -0.88 9.16 6.90
C PRO A 35 0.45 9.89 6.67
N ARG A 36 1.60 9.25 6.92
CA ARG A 36 2.91 9.92 7.07
C ARG A 36 3.24 10.82 5.89
N ASP A 37 3.00 10.33 4.68
CA ASP A 37 3.42 10.98 3.44
C ASP A 37 2.30 11.80 2.76
N VAL A 38 1.16 11.98 3.45
CA VAL A 38 0.11 12.92 3.04
C VAL A 38 0.47 14.31 3.57
N LEU A 39 0.83 15.23 2.67
CA LEU A 39 1.25 16.58 3.05
C LEU A 39 0.09 17.39 3.66
N PRO A 40 0.35 18.22 4.68
CA PRO A 40 -0.66 19.12 5.22
C PRO A 40 -1.23 20.06 4.15
N GLY A 41 -2.55 20.12 4.05
CA GLY A 41 -3.24 20.96 3.06
C GLY A 41 -3.47 20.30 1.69
N MET A 42 -3.00 19.07 1.49
CA MET A 42 -3.37 18.26 0.34
C MET A 42 -4.68 17.49 0.61
N GLU A 43 -5.46 17.28 -0.45
CA GLU A 43 -6.59 16.37 -0.37
C GLU A 43 -6.09 14.93 -0.22
N TRP A 44 -6.63 14.25 0.78
CA TRP A 44 -6.17 12.91 1.18
C TRP A 44 -6.34 11.88 0.05
N ALA A 45 -7.50 11.90 -0.61
CA ALA A 45 -7.80 10.98 -1.70
C ALA A 45 -6.93 11.22 -2.92
N GLU A 46 -6.64 12.49 -3.25
CA GLU A 46 -5.75 12.87 -4.36
C GLU A 46 -4.31 12.43 -4.08
N SER A 47 -3.81 12.65 -2.86
CA SER A 47 -2.45 12.25 -2.47
C SER A 47 -2.22 10.74 -2.61
N ILE A 48 -3.21 9.92 -2.22
CA ILE A 48 -3.15 8.46 -2.40
C ILE A 48 -3.10 8.09 -3.88
N VAL A 49 -3.92 8.76 -4.69
CA VAL A 49 -4.03 8.51 -6.12
C VAL A 49 -2.72 8.85 -6.82
N ASP A 50 -2.16 10.03 -6.56
CA ASP A 50 -0.91 10.46 -7.17
C ASP A 50 0.26 9.55 -6.76
N ALA A 51 0.32 9.15 -5.49
CA ALA A 51 1.34 8.23 -4.99
C ALA A 51 1.23 6.84 -5.66
N LEU A 52 0.01 6.31 -5.82
CA LEU A 52 -0.22 5.04 -6.51
C LEU A 52 0.16 5.08 -7.99
N ASP A 53 -0.12 6.19 -8.67
CA ASP A 53 0.23 6.35 -10.09
C ASP A 53 1.73 6.53 -10.30
N GLY A 54 2.42 7.14 -9.34
CA GLY A 54 3.86 7.36 -9.39
C GLY A 54 4.71 6.20 -8.87
N CYS A 55 4.12 5.23 -8.16
CA CYS A 55 4.89 4.15 -7.53
C CYS A 55 5.34 3.08 -8.55
N SER A 56 6.49 2.46 -8.26
CA SER A 56 7.03 1.37 -9.10
C SER A 56 6.51 0.00 -8.69
N VAL A 57 6.03 -0.13 -7.46
CA VAL A 57 5.52 -1.38 -6.88
C VAL A 57 4.59 -1.05 -5.72
N LEU A 58 3.52 -1.83 -5.58
CA LEU A 58 2.65 -1.82 -4.43
C LEU A 58 2.97 -3.03 -3.53
N VAL A 59 3.29 -2.78 -2.27
CA VAL A 59 3.36 -3.83 -1.25
C VAL A 59 2.02 -3.86 -0.53
N LEU A 60 1.31 -4.98 -0.66
CA LEU A 60 0.05 -5.22 0.03
C LEU A 60 0.34 -5.97 1.33
N VAL A 61 0.09 -5.35 2.47
CA VAL A 61 0.03 -6.06 3.76
C VAL A 61 -1.28 -6.85 3.79
N LEU A 62 -1.19 -8.15 3.49
CA LEU A 62 -2.32 -9.05 3.34
C LEU A 62 -2.70 -9.68 4.68
N SER A 63 -3.91 -9.35 5.13
CA SER A 63 -4.53 -9.81 6.37
C SER A 63 -6.04 -9.98 6.18
N SER A 64 -6.71 -10.51 7.20
CA SER A 64 -8.18 -10.58 7.23
C SER A 64 -8.81 -9.18 7.15
N SER A 65 -8.18 -8.20 7.79
CA SER A 65 -8.61 -6.80 7.82
C SER A 65 -8.34 -6.06 6.51
N SER A 66 -7.29 -6.41 5.77
CA SER A 66 -7.02 -5.84 4.45
C SER A 66 -8.02 -6.36 3.41
N ASN A 67 -8.36 -7.65 3.47
CA ASN A 67 -9.31 -8.30 2.56
C ASN A 67 -10.73 -7.71 2.59
N THR A 68 -11.09 -7.03 3.68
CA THR A 68 -12.42 -6.43 3.87
C THR A 68 -12.40 -4.91 3.84
N SER A 69 -11.22 -4.29 3.70
CA SER A 69 -11.06 -2.84 3.70
C SER A 69 -11.43 -2.26 2.33
N PRO A 70 -12.47 -1.41 2.23
CA PRO A 70 -12.86 -0.80 0.96
C PRO A 70 -11.76 0.04 0.34
N GLN A 71 -10.94 0.68 1.18
CA GLN A 71 -9.80 1.47 0.72
C GLN A 71 -8.73 0.59 0.10
N VAL A 72 -8.31 -0.48 0.80
CA VAL A 72 -7.31 -1.44 0.28
C VAL A 72 -7.77 -2.05 -1.04
N ILE A 73 -9.04 -2.46 -1.13
CA ILE A 73 -9.61 -3.03 -2.36
C ILE A 73 -9.53 -2.02 -3.51
N ARG A 74 -9.84 -0.74 -3.27
CA ARG A 74 -9.73 0.30 -4.30
C ARG A 74 -8.28 0.54 -4.74
N GLU A 75 -7.35 0.60 -3.79
CA GLU A 75 -5.93 0.84 -4.08
C GLU A 75 -5.32 -0.33 -4.86
N VAL A 76 -5.60 -1.57 -4.47
CA VAL A 76 -5.18 -2.78 -5.19
C VAL A 76 -5.81 -2.86 -6.58
N GLY A 77 -7.11 -2.61 -6.69
CA GLY A 77 -7.80 -2.60 -8.00
C GLY A 77 -7.23 -1.55 -8.95
N ARG A 78 -6.81 -0.39 -8.41
CA ARG A 78 -6.16 0.66 -9.19
C ARG A 78 -4.76 0.29 -9.62
N ALA A 79 -3.93 -0.22 -8.71
CA ALA A 79 -2.59 -0.71 -9.04
C ALA A 79 -2.65 -1.79 -10.12
N ALA A 80 -3.59 -2.74 -10.01
CA ALA A 80 -3.83 -3.75 -11.04
C ALA A 80 -4.23 -3.13 -12.39
N SER A 81 -5.13 -2.14 -12.39
CA SER A 81 -5.56 -1.45 -13.60
C SER A 81 -4.42 -0.67 -14.28
N ASN A 82 -3.48 -0.14 -13.50
CA ASN A 82 -2.31 0.58 -13.98
C ASN A 82 -1.16 -0.37 -14.41
N GLY A 83 -1.29 -1.68 -14.18
CA GLY A 83 -0.22 -2.64 -14.39
C GLY A 83 0.94 -2.51 -13.40
N THR A 84 0.73 -1.82 -12.28
CA THR A 84 1.70 -1.71 -11.19
C THR A 84 1.91 -3.08 -10.56
N PRO A 85 3.14 -3.61 -10.46
CA PRO A 85 3.40 -4.86 -9.78
C PRO A 85 2.92 -4.84 -8.32
N ILE A 86 2.20 -5.89 -7.91
CA ILE A 86 1.67 -6.04 -6.55
C ILE A 86 2.41 -7.19 -5.85
N ILE A 87 3.03 -6.91 -4.72
CA ILE A 87 3.72 -7.89 -3.88
C ILE A 87 2.92 -8.08 -2.59
N PRO A 88 2.24 -9.23 -2.41
CA PRO A 88 1.55 -9.51 -1.17
C PRO A 88 2.53 -9.94 -0.08
N LEU A 89 2.57 -9.19 1.02
CA LEU A 89 3.16 -9.57 2.29
C LEU A 89 2.07 -10.15 3.19
N ARG A 90 2.00 -11.47 3.25
CA ARG A 90 0.99 -12.19 4.03
C ARG A 90 1.37 -12.20 5.51
N ILE A 91 0.51 -11.63 6.36
CA ILE A 91 0.68 -11.61 7.83
C ILE A 91 -0.32 -12.48 8.58
N ASP A 92 -1.44 -12.83 7.94
CA ASP A 92 -2.40 -13.82 8.41
C ASP A 92 -2.42 -15.05 7.51
N ASP A 93 -2.93 -16.18 8.01
CA ASP A 93 -3.22 -17.35 7.18
C ASP A 93 -4.51 -17.16 6.35
N VAL A 94 -4.52 -16.15 5.48
CA VAL A 94 -5.63 -15.85 4.56
C VAL A 94 -5.20 -15.80 3.10
N SER A 95 -6.08 -16.27 2.21
CA SER A 95 -5.95 -16.04 0.78
C SER A 95 -6.45 -14.64 0.41
N LEU A 96 -6.02 -14.15 -0.76
CA LEU A 96 -6.62 -12.95 -1.36
C LEU A 96 -8.13 -13.14 -1.52
N SER A 97 -8.89 -12.10 -1.22
CA SER A 97 -10.32 -12.10 -1.48
C SER A 97 -10.60 -12.09 -2.99
N LYS A 98 -11.78 -12.57 -3.41
CA LYS A 98 -12.22 -12.51 -4.81
C LYS A 98 -12.24 -11.09 -5.41
N SER A 99 -12.27 -10.06 -4.57
CA SER A 99 -12.23 -8.66 -4.98
C SER A 99 -10.81 -8.15 -5.23
N MET A 100 -9.81 -8.97 -4.94
CA MET A 100 -8.38 -8.68 -5.04
C MET A 100 -7.60 -9.73 -5.86
N ASP A 101 -8.30 -10.74 -6.40
CA ASP A 101 -7.79 -11.79 -7.30
C ASP A 101 -7.92 -11.38 -8.78
#